data_AF-A0A0G1CDE3-F1
#
_entry.id   AF-A0A0G1CDE3-F1
#
_cell.length_a   1.000
_cell.length_b   1.000
_cell.length_c   1.000
_cell.angle_alpha   90.00
_cell.angle_beta   90.00
_cell.angle_gamma   90.00
#
_symmetry.space_group_name_H-M   'P 1'
#
loop_
_entity.id
_entity.type
_entity.pdbx_description
1 polymer ?
#
loop_
_entity_poly.entity_id
_entity_poly.type
_entity_poly.pdbx_seq_one_letter_code
_entity_poly.pdbx_strand_id
1 'polypeptide(L)'
;MILGLIYSFRPMWFELSTVTSSHPSPRLRNGKANSDRSNQNVSKKLPKLTNMHFEKINISTVTSQSLKGRKYLDSFPEYYELATVIENNLWHNNQNVLDHVIGVFAGLEVVLKFTDLKATQKILLEKYLSVVIGHRTKKEALIVATLLHDIAKTDTLVKHPDGTASCPGHELIAAGRVKRFSNRFDLSKNDEAYVERIVRYHGFISEILNLIIDNSNKEKYLEIFQDTVGDIAIELVLLMHADMLGSDLEASDKKAYTDRINTLSWILDQLMEKYE
;
A
#
# COMPACT_ATOMS: atom_id res chain seq x y z
N MET A 1 -33.16 -33.68 12.10
CA MET A 1 -31.83 -34.29 11.92
C MET A 1 -31.19 -33.61 10.72
N ILE A 2 -30.26 -32.68 10.98
CA ILE A 2 -29.13 -32.22 10.14
C ILE A 2 -28.42 -31.18 11.01
N LEU A 3 -27.19 -31.50 11.37
CA LEU A 3 -26.32 -30.78 12.30
C LEU A 3 -25.76 -29.53 11.62
N GLY A 4 -25.79 -28.41 12.35
CA GLY A 4 -25.07 -27.20 12.02
C GLY A 4 -23.59 -27.30 12.37
N LEU A 5 -22.76 -26.68 11.54
CA LEU A 5 -21.36 -26.36 11.86
C LEU A 5 -21.22 -24.84 11.78
N ILE A 6 -21.30 -24.21 12.95
CA ILE A 6 -20.92 -22.81 13.16
C ILE A 6 -19.45 -22.84 13.54
N TYR A 7 -18.57 -22.33 12.68
CA TYR A 7 -17.19 -22.06 13.04
C TYR A 7 -17.13 -20.72 13.78
N SER A 8 -16.99 -20.78 15.10
CA SER A 8 -16.68 -19.62 15.94
C SER A 8 -15.17 -19.35 15.91
N PHE A 9 -14.76 -18.22 15.35
CA PHE A 9 -13.42 -17.67 15.56
C PHE A 9 -13.34 -17.05 16.97
N ARG A 10 -12.47 -17.60 17.83
CA ARG A 10 -12.08 -17.01 19.11
C ARG A 10 -10.73 -16.30 18.94
N PRO A 11 -10.54 -15.06 19.41
CA PRO A 11 -9.23 -14.43 19.45
C PRO A 11 -8.43 -15.01 20.62
N MET A 12 -7.24 -15.54 20.33
CA MET A 12 -6.33 -16.11 21.34
C MET A 12 -5.47 -14.98 21.93
N TRP A 13 -5.72 -14.67 23.20
CA TRP A 13 -4.90 -13.79 24.02
C TRP A 13 -3.66 -14.54 24.54
N PHE A 14 -2.55 -13.81 24.64
CA PHE A 14 -1.26 -14.24 25.18
C PHE A 14 -1.37 -14.75 26.62
N GLU A 15 -0.82 -15.94 26.90
CA GLU A 15 -0.38 -16.34 28.25
C GLU A 15 1.13 -16.63 28.24
N LEU A 16 1.87 -15.77 28.94
CA LEU A 16 3.26 -16.00 29.34
C LEU A 16 3.26 -17.07 30.44
N SER A 17 3.73 -18.28 30.12
CA SER A 17 4.09 -19.28 31.13
C SER A 17 5.60 -19.34 31.30
N THR A 18 6.03 -19.02 32.52
CA THR A 18 7.38 -19.23 33.04
C THR A 18 7.66 -20.72 33.15
N VAL A 19 8.70 -21.22 32.48
CA VAL A 19 9.27 -22.55 32.75
C VAL A 19 10.73 -22.39 33.14
N THR A 20 10.98 -22.59 34.43
CA THR A 20 12.28 -22.87 35.02
C THR A 20 12.68 -24.30 34.73
N SER A 21 13.88 -24.55 34.21
CA SER A 21 14.60 -25.79 34.50
C SER A 21 16.11 -25.64 34.31
N SER A 22 16.83 -26.39 35.12
CA SER A 22 18.21 -26.21 35.56
C SER A 22 19.16 -27.26 34.97
N HIS A 23 20.23 -26.80 34.29
CA HIS A 23 21.62 -27.34 34.23
C HIS A 23 21.85 -28.81 33.75
N PRO A 24 23.08 -29.24 33.32
CA PRO A 24 24.40 -28.64 33.52
C PRO A 24 25.33 -28.53 32.28
N SER A 25 26.38 -27.74 32.44
CA SER A 25 27.52 -27.55 31.53
C SER A 25 28.42 -28.78 31.39
N PRO A 26 29.20 -28.86 30.29
CA PRO A 26 30.54 -29.45 30.33
C PRO A 26 31.64 -28.44 29.93
N ARG A 27 32.81 -28.73 30.50
CA ARG A 27 34.02 -27.90 30.61
C ARG A 27 34.75 -27.62 29.29
N LEU A 28 35.43 -26.48 29.32
CA LEU A 28 36.54 -26.02 28.50
C LEU A 28 37.64 -27.08 28.26
N ARG A 29 38.18 -27.12 27.04
CA ARG A 29 39.54 -27.59 26.78
C ARG A 29 40.27 -26.65 25.82
N ASN A 30 41.42 -26.15 26.28
CA ASN A 30 42.34 -25.26 25.57
C ASN A 30 43.03 -25.96 24.39
N GLY A 31 43.20 -25.22 23.29
CA GLY A 31 44.15 -25.52 22.22
C GLY A 31 44.53 -24.23 21.49
N LYS A 32 45.75 -23.74 21.70
CA LYS A 32 46.40 -22.64 20.96
C LYS A 32 47.23 -23.21 19.81
N ALA A 33 47.09 -22.63 18.62
CA ALA A 33 48.15 -22.28 17.63
C ALA A 33 47.44 -21.80 16.34
N ASN A 34 47.34 -20.50 16.06
CA ASN A 34 48.32 -19.58 15.44
C ASN A 34 48.49 -19.77 13.92
N SER A 35 47.92 -18.86 13.11
CA SER A 35 48.61 -18.18 12.00
C SER A 35 47.66 -17.27 11.21
N ASP A 36 47.90 -15.96 11.30
CA ASP A 36 47.89 -14.96 10.23
C ASP A 36 46.92 -15.13 9.04
N ARG A 37 45.92 -14.23 9.01
CA ARG A 37 45.69 -13.34 7.87
C ARG A 37 44.82 -12.17 8.30
N SER A 38 45.49 -11.06 8.59
CA SER A 38 44.91 -9.73 8.50
C SER A 38 44.41 -9.51 7.06
N ASN A 39 43.13 -9.21 6.89
CA ASN A 39 42.81 -8.07 6.04
C ASN A 39 41.52 -7.38 6.50
N GLN A 40 41.69 -6.11 6.77
CA GLN A 40 40.70 -5.20 7.31
C GLN A 40 39.64 -4.87 6.27
N ASN A 41 38.40 -4.74 6.76
CA ASN A 41 37.40 -3.73 6.39
C ASN A 41 37.40 -3.21 4.94
N VAL A 42 36.33 -3.54 4.22
CA VAL A 42 35.42 -2.48 3.73
C VAL A 42 33.98 -2.93 3.97
N SER A 43 33.50 -2.79 5.21
CA SER A 43 32.07 -2.53 5.41
C SER A 43 31.80 -1.18 4.74
N LYS A 44 31.28 -1.19 3.51
CA LYS A 44 30.67 0.00 2.92
C LYS A 44 29.45 0.31 3.79
N LYS A 45 29.63 1.17 4.79
CA LYS A 45 28.51 1.90 5.37
C LYS A 45 27.76 2.53 4.20
N LEU A 46 26.52 2.08 3.98
CA LEU A 46 25.60 2.82 3.12
C LEU A 46 25.64 4.28 3.61
N PRO A 47 25.87 5.27 2.72
CA PRO A 47 25.83 6.66 3.13
C PRO A 47 24.48 6.90 3.82
N LYS A 48 24.50 7.59 4.96
CA LYS A 48 23.26 8.09 5.56
C LYS A 48 22.52 8.85 4.47
N LEU A 49 21.31 8.39 4.11
CA LEU A 49 20.40 8.93 3.10
C LEU A 49 20.07 10.44 3.25
N THR A 50 20.65 11.11 4.24
CA THR A 50 20.29 12.46 4.65
C THR A 50 20.82 13.56 3.72
N ASN A 51 21.77 13.29 2.82
CA ASN A 51 22.39 14.32 1.95
C ASN A 51 22.45 13.97 0.44
N MET A 52 21.63 13.03 -0.06
CA MET A 52 21.53 12.83 -1.51
C MET A 52 20.53 13.83 -2.10
N HIS A 53 21.02 14.73 -2.95
CA HIS A 53 20.18 15.58 -3.79
C HIS A 53 19.64 14.75 -4.95
N PHE A 54 18.41 14.28 -4.81
CA PHE A 54 17.67 13.66 -5.90
C PHE A 54 17.05 14.73 -6.78
N GLU A 55 17.01 14.48 -8.10
CA GLU A 55 16.28 15.35 -9.02
C GLU A 55 14.79 15.36 -8.69
N LYS A 56 14.15 16.53 -8.87
CA LYS A 56 12.70 16.65 -8.71
C LYS A 56 11.99 15.83 -9.78
N ILE A 57 10.92 15.15 -9.37
CA ILE A 57 10.07 14.35 -10.24
C ILE A 57 8.90 15.24 -10.67
N ASN A 58 8.79 15.46 -11.98
CA ASN A 58 7.62 16.13 -12.53
C ASN A 58 6.46 15.12 -12.63
N ILE A 59 5.57 15.15 -11.62
CA ILE A 59 4.41 14.27 -11.49
C ILE A 59 3.54 14.24 -12.76
N SER A 60 3.40 15.38 -13.46
CA SER A 60 2.60 15.46 -14.69
C SER A 60 3.14 14.62 -15.85
N THR A 61 4.41 14.16 -15.75
CA THR A 61 5.08 13.34 -16.76
C THR A 61 5.23 11.87 -16.36
N VAL A 62 4.78 11.51 -15.14
CA VAL A 62 4.82 10.12 -14.68
C VAL A 62 3.71 9.35 -15.36
N THR A 63 4.09 8.28 -16.05
CA THR A 63 3.20 7.30 -16.66
C THR A 63 3.63 5.89 -16.27
N SER A 64 2.70 4.93 -16.34
CA SER A 64 3.01 3.51 -16.15
C SER A 64 4.15 3.04 -17.05
N GLN A 65 4.18 3.51 -18.30
CA GLN A 65 5.25 3.20 -19.26
C GLN A 65 6.60 3.79 -18.84
N SER A 66 6.63 5.02 -18.33
CA SER A 66 7.87 5.64 -17.85
C SER A 66 8.41 4.95 -16.59
N LEU A 67 7.51 4.46 -15.71
CA LEU A 67 7.88 3.67 -14.54
C LEU A 67 8.49 2.33 -14.96
N LYS A 68 7.82 1.60 -15.87
CA LYS A 68 8.30 0.33 -16.45
C LYS A 68 9.64 0.50 -17.17
N GLY A 69 9.81 1.61 -17.88
CA GLY A 69 11.07 1.99 -18.54
C GLY A 69 12.18 2.45 -17.60
N ARG A 70 11.96 2.42 -16.28
CA ARG A 70 12.92 2.82 -15.24
C ARG A 70 13.40 4.26 -15.33
N LYS A 71 12.59 5.16 -15.91
CA LYS A 71 12.95 6.58 -16.12
C LYS A 71 13.35 7.30 -14.83
N TYR A 72 12.78 6.90 -13.69
CA TYR A 72 12.98 7.56 -12.40
C TYR A 72 13.97 6.81 -11.49
N LEU A 73 14.77 5.87 -12.01
CA LEU A 73 15.67 5.07 -11.17
C LEU A 73 16.63 5.93 -10.35
N ASP A 74 17.17 7.00 -10.94
CA ASP A 74 18.14 7.87 -10.29
C ASP A 74 17.50 8.81 -9.25
N SER A 75 16.26 9.23 -9.46
CA SER A 75 15.53 10.17 -8.58
C SER A 75 14.64 9.48 -7.54
N PHE A 76 14.22 8.24 -7.81
CA PHE A 76 13.34 7.44 -6.96
C PHE A 76 13.77 5.96 -6.92
N PRO A 77 15.00 5.65 -6.47
CA PRO A 77 15.52 4.29 -6.47
C PRO A 77 14.70 3.34 -5.59
N GLU A 78 14.15 3.83 -4.47
CA GLU A 78 13.37 3.03 -3.52
C GLU A 78 12.13 2.39 -4.17
N TYR A 79 11.55 3.04 -5.19
CA TYR A 79 10.44 2.48 -5.95
C TYR A 79 10.85 1.19 -6.66
N TYR A 80 12.06 1.16 -7.22
CA TYR A 80 12.56 0.00 -7.96
C TYR A 80 13.11 -1.09 -7.06
N GLU A 81 13.39 -0.80 -5.79
CA GLU A 81 13.74 -1.80 -4.78
C GLU A 81 12.56 -2.71 -4.43
N LEU A 82 11.32 -2.29 -4.71
CA LEU A 82 10.12 -3.13 -4.59
C LEU A 82 10.22 -4.42 -5.42
N ALA A 83 11.06 -4.45 -6.45
CA ALA A 83 11.31 -5.65 -7.24
C ALA A 83 11.92 -6.81 -6.44
N THR A 84 12.46 -6.53 -5.25
CA THR A 84 13.02 -7.54 -4.34
C THR A 84 11.97 -8.24 -3.49
N VAL A 85 10.73 -7.75 -3.49
CA VAL A 85 9.62 -8.27 -2.71
C VAL A 85 8.68 -9.05 -3.61
N ILE A 86 8.33 -10.26 -3.17
CA ILE A 86 7.36 -11.12 -3.83
C ILE A 86 6.30 -11.46 -2.80
N GLU A 87 5.05 -11.13 -3.10
CA GLU A 87 3.90 -11.45 -2.27
C GLU A 87 3.18 -12.70 -2.78
N ASN A 88 2.66 -13.48 -1.83
CA ASN A 88 1.91 -14.69 -2.12
C ASN A 88 0.80 -14.82 -1.07
N ASN A 89 -0.37 -14.30 -1.40
CA ASN A 89 -1.54 -14.24 -0.51
C ASN A 89 -2.85 -14.24 -1.35
N LEU A 90 -3.99 -13.98 -0.71
CA LEU A 90 -5.30 -14.03 -1.37
C LEU A 90 -5.41 -13.11 -2.60
N TRP A 91 -4.68 -11.99 -2.60
CA TRP A 91 -4.75 -10.95 -3.64
C TRP A 91 -3.65 -11.08 -4.69
N HIS A 92 -2.55 -11.77 -4.35
CA HIS A 92 -1.33 -11.82 -5.15
C HIS A 92 -0.82 -13.27 -5.25
N ASN A 93 -0.63 -13.78 -6.47
CA ASN A 93 -0.12 -15.12 -6.70
C ASN A 93 1.34 -15.07 -7.14
N ASN A 94 2.27 -15.09 -6.17
CA ASN A 94 3.70 -14.92 -6.41
C ASN A 94 4.02 -13.63 -7.19
N GLN A 95 3.26 -12.57 -6.92
CA GLN A 95 3.35 -11.31 -7.64
C GLN A 95 4.55 -10.51 -7.14
N ASN A 96 5.33 -9.96 -8.08
CA ASN A 96 6.39 -9.03 -7.77
C ASN A 96 5.79 -7.66 -7.40
N VAL A 97 6.22 -7.06 -6.28
CA VAL A 97 5.62 -5.80 -5.80
C VAL A 97 5.89 -4.64 -6.76
N LEU A 98 7.05 -4.58 -7.43
CA LEU A 98 7.28 -3.53 -8.44
C LEU A 98 6.30 -3.65 -9.61
N ASP A 99 6.08 -4.87 -10.10
CA ASP A 99 5.12 -5.12 -11.19
C ASP A 99 3.70 -4.75 -10.75
N HIS A 100 3.32 -5.11 -9.52
CA HIS A 100 2.05 -4.73 -8.91
C HIS A 100 1.87 -3.21 -8.90
N VAL A 101 2.76 -2.44 -8.26
CA VAL A 101 2.58 -0.98 -8.13
C VAL A 101 2.60 -0.25 -9.48
N ILE A 102 3.33 -0.78 -10.48
CA ILE A 102 3.25 -0.28 -11.88
C ILE A 102 1.89 -0.61 -12.49
N GLY A 103 1.35 -1.81 -12.23
CA GLY A 103 0.00 -2.20 -12.61
C GLY A 103 -1.07 -1.30 -11.98
N VAL A 104 -0.96 -1.02 -10.68
CA VAL A 104 -1.84 -0.07 -9.98
C VAL A 104 -1.77 1.31 -10.62
N PHE A 105 -0.58 1.81 -10.97
CA PHE A 105 -0.45 3.10 -11.65
C PHE A 105 -1.11 3.08 -13.05
N ALA A 106 -0.98 1.99 -13.80
CA ALA A 106 -1.70 1.81 -15.06
C ALA A 106 -3.23 1.77 -14.85
N GLY A 107 -3.69 1.12 -13.79
CA GLY A 107 -5.08 1.14 -13.35
C GLY A 107 -5.57 2.55 -13.04
N LEU A 108 -4.77 3.36 -12.35
CA LEU A 108 -5.08 4.76 -12.06
C LEU A 108 -5.22 5.59 -13.35
N GLU A 109 -4.33 5.38 -14.33
CA GLU A 109 -4.43 6.04 -15.64
C GLU A 109 -5.75 5.69 -16.37
N VAL A 110 -6.32 4.51 -16.13
CA VAL A 110 -7.63 4.11 -16.64
C VAL A 110 -8.76 4.76 -15.84
N VAL A 111 -8.72 4.62 -14.51
CA VAL A 111 -9.74 5.16 -13.59
C VAL A 111 -9.92 6.67 -13.79
N LEU A 112 -8.82 7.42 -13.96
CA LEU A 112 -8.86 8.87 -14.17
C LEU A 112 -9.38 9.32 -15.54
N LYS A 113 -9.72 8.40 -16.45
CA LYS A 113 -10.44 8.74 -17.71
C LYS A 113 -11.94 8.89 -17.50
N PHE A 114 -12.47 8.31 -16.41
CA PHE A 114 -13.89 8.34 -16.05
C PHE A 114 -14.80 7.84 -17.18
N THR A 115 -14.37 6.78 -17.88
CA THR A 115 -15.10 6.25 -19.04
C THR A 115 -16.48 5.70 -18.68
N ASP A 116 -16.62 5.19 -17.47
CA ASP A 116 -17.83 4.50 -17.01
C ASP A 116 -18.77 5.43 -16.20
N LEU A 117 -18.43 6.71 -16.06
CA LEU A 117 -19.22 7.69 -15.30
C LEU A 117 -20.16 8.48 -16.22
N LYS A 118 -21.31 8.89 -15.69
CA LYS A 118 -22.20 9.86 -16.35
C LYS A 118 -21.47 11.20 -16.52
N ALA A 119 -21.84 11.97 -17.54
CA ALA A 119 -21.21 13.26 -17.83
C ALA A 119 -21.23 14.23 -16.63
N THR A 120 -22.34 14.28 -15.88
CA THR A 120 -22.47 15.10 -14.67
C THR A 120 -21.51 14.67 -13.57
N GLN A 121 -21.45 13.36 -13.26
CA GLN A 121 -20.54 12.79 -12.29
C GLN A 121 -19.08 13.04 -12.67
N LYS A 122 -18.75 12.89 -13.95
CA LYS A 122 -17.41 13.20 -14.47
C LYS A 122 -17.03 14.66 -14.21
N ILE A 123 -17.90 15.62 -14.53
CA ILE A 123 -17.64 17.05 -14.29
C ILE A 123 -17.43 17.32 -12.80
N LEU A 124 -18.28 16.75 -11.93
CA LEU A 124 -18.16 16.93 -10.49
C LEU A 124 -16.85 16.35 -9.95
N LEU A 125 -16.45 15.17 -10.44
CA LEU A 125 -15.22 14.51 -10.01
C LEU A 125 -13.98 15.25 -10.53
N GLU A 126 -14.00 15.74 -11.77
CA GLU A 126 -12.95 16.60 -12.31
C GLU A 126 -12.81 17.89 -11.49
N LYS A 127 -13.92 18.54 -11.16
CA LYS A 127 -13.93 19.72 -10.28
C LYS A 127 -13.37 19.39 -8.90
N TYR A 128 -13.82 18.31 -8.28
CA TYR A 128 -13.32 17.84 -6.98
C TYR A 128 -11.80 17.62 -7.02
N LEU A 129 -11.31 16.87 -8.02
CA LEU A 129 -9.90 16.54 -8.15
C LEU A 129 -9.02 17.75 -8.53
N SER A 130 -9.59 18.82 -9.07
CA SER A 130 -8.90 20.07 -9.39
C SER A 130 -8.65 20.98 -8.18
N VAL A 131 -9.29 20.70 -7.03
CA VAL A 131 -9.10 21.49 -5.81
C VAL A 131 -7.65 21.44 -5.36
N VAL A 132 -7.08 22.61 -5.11
CA VAL A 132 -5.71 22.79 -4.61
C VAL A 132 -5.68 22.67 -3.09
N ILE A 133 -4.74 21.89 -2.56
CA ILE A 133 -4.59 21.61 -1.11
C ILE A 133 -3.43 22.43 -0.53
N GLY A 134 -2.33 22.46 -1.27
CA GLY A 134 -1.15 23.26 -0.98
C GLY A 134 -0.56 23.76 -2.30
N HIS A 135 0.54 23.15 -2.75
CA HIS A 135 1.07 23.38 -4.09
C HIS A 135 0.43 22.43 -5.12
N ARG A 136 -0.23 21.36 -4.66
CA ARG A 136 -0.79 20.31 -5.50
C ARG A 136 -2.30 20.31 -5.47
N THR A 137 -2.88 19.87 -6.57
CA THR A 137 -4.28 19.46 -6.66
C THR A 137 -4.51 18.13 -5.97
N LYS A 138 -5.77 17.84 -5.58
CA LYS A 138 -6.19 16.51 -5.11
C LYS A 138 -5.80 15.40 -6.09
N LYS A 139 -5.90 15.64 -7.40
CA LYS A 139 -5.43 14.71 -8.44
C LYS A 139 -3.95 14.40 -8.33
N GLU A 140 -3.11 15.42 -8.23
CA GLU A 140 -1.66 15.25 -8.12
C GLU A 140 -1.27 14.57 -6.80
N ALA A 141 -1.95 14.92 -5.71
CA ALA A 141 -1.76 14.26 -4.42
C ALA A 141 -2.11 12.76 -4.48
N LEU A 142 -3.21 12.39 -5.16
CA LEU A 142 -3.58 11.01 -5.44
C LEU A 142 -2.49 10.29 -6.26
N ILE A 143 -1.99 10.90 -7.34
CA ILE A 143 -0.90 10.31 -8.15
C ILE A 143 0.34 10.04 -7.30
N VAL A 144 0.74 10.97 -6.44
CA VAL A 144 1.88 10.76 -5.53
C VAL A 144 1.57 9.68 -4.50
N ALA A 145 0.37 9.65 -3.94
CA ALA A 145 -0.03 8.60 -3.00
C ALA A 145 0.01 7.21 -3.66
N THR A 146 -0.43 7.08 -4.93
CA THR A 146 -0.32 5.82 -5.68
C THR A 146 1.12 5.36 -5.85
N LEU A 147 2.06 6.27 -6.10
CA LEU A 147 3.48 5.92 -6.18
C LEU A 147 4.08 5.49 -4.84
N LEU A 148 3.45 5.87 -3.72
CA LEU A 148 3.99 5.68 -2.38
C LEU A 148 3.23 4.65 -1.54
N HIS A 149 2.04 4.22 -1.93
CA HIS A 149 1.13 3.43 -1.09
C HIS A 149 1.82 2.19 -0.49
N ASP A 150 2.61 1.51 -1.32
CA ASP A 150 3.31 0.26 -0.99
C ASP A 150 4.82 0.40 -0.80
N ILE A 151 5.36 1.63 -0.75
CA ILE A 151 6.81 1.88 -0.77
C ILE A 151 7.57 1.26 0.42
N ALA A 152 6.85 0.83 1.46
CA ALA A 152 7.40 0.22 2.67
C ALA A 152 7.27 -1.32 2.71
N LYS A 153 6.71 -1.97 1.68
CA LYS A 153 6.61 -3.44 1.64
C LYS A 153 7.99 -4.12 1.73
N THR A 154 9.05 -3.44 1.29
CA THR A 154 10.46 -3.87 1.47
C THR A 154 10.89 -4.00 2.93
N ASP A 155 10.26 -3.30 3.86
CA ASP A 155 10.61 -3.34 5.29
C ASP A 155 9.79 -4.36 6.08
N THR A 156 8.61 -4.71 5.57
CA THR A 156 7.59 -5.45 6.31
C THR A 156 7.35 -6.85 5.78
N LEU A 157 8.10 -7.29 4.76
CA LEU A 157 7.93 -8.62 4.20
C LEU A 157 8.13 -9.71 5.27
N VAL A 158 7.07 -10.47 5.53
CA VAL A 158 7.08 -11.67 6.36
C VAL A 158 6.79 -12.86 5.47
N LYS A 159 7.67 -13.86 5.51
CA LYS A 159 7.46 -15.17 4.86
C LYS A 159 6.98 -16.16 5.91
N HIS A 160 5.88 -16.84 5.61
CA HIS A 160 5.26 -17.80 6.52
C HIS A 160 5.72 -19.24 6.21
N PRO A 161 5.63 -20.17 7.18
CA PRO A 161 6.03 -21.56 6.97
C PRO A 161 5.26 -22.31 5.89
N ASP A 162 4.04 -21.86 5.57
CA ASP A 162 3.17 -22.44 4.54
C ASP A 162 3.50 -21.95 3.12
N GLY A 163 4.52 -21.12 2.96
CA GLY A 163 4.95 -20.56 1.68
C GLY A 163 4.21 -19.28 1.27
N THR A 164 3.29 -18.77 2.11
CA THR A 164 2.68 -17.45 1.90
C THR A 164 3.62 -16.32 2.32
N ALA A 165 3.37 -15.14 1.77
CA ALA A 165 4.13 -13.94 2.08
C ALA A 165 3.20 -12.71 2.15
N SER A 166 3.42 -11.88 3.15
CA SER A 166 2.59 -10.71 3.46
C SER A 166 3.42 -9.55 4.01
N CYS A 167 2.90 -8.33 3.91
CA CYS A 167 3.57 -7.12 4.37
C CYS A 167 2.79 -6.39 5.48
N PRO A 168 2.66 -6.93 6.70
CA PRO A 168 1.85 -6.31 7.76
C PRO A 168 2.38 -4.93 8.18
N GLY A 169 1.49 -3.93 8.22
CA GLY A 169 1.79 -2.58 8.71
C GLY A 169 2.58 -1.70 7.73
N HIS A 170 2.72 -2.12 6.48
CA HIS A 170 3.39 -1.34 5.44
C HIS A 170 2.74 0.03 5.24
N GLU A 171 1.42 0.15 5.45
CA GLU A 171 0.66 1.38 5.32
C GLU A 171 1.16 2.46 6.31
N LEU A 172 1.40 2.05 7.57
CA LEU A 172 1.89 2.95 8.62
C LEU A 172 3.33 3.38 8.38
N ILE A 173 4.19 2.46 7.94
CA ILE A 173 5.60 2.76 7.64
C ILE A 173 5.70 3.63 6.38
N ALA A 174 4.92 3.34 5.34
CA ALA A 174 4.85 4.12 4.11
C ALA A 174 4.36 5.54 4.39
N ALA A 175 3.30 5.69 5.19
CA ALA A 175 2.81 7.00 5.63
C ALA A 175 3.91 7.81 6.35
N GLY A 176 4.59 7.19 7.32
CA GLY A 176 5.72 7.82 8.03
C GLY A 176 6.92 8.18 7.13
N ARG A 177 6.96 7.68 5.89
CA ARG A 177 8.01 7.98 4.90
C ARG A 177 7.65 9.07 3.93
N VAL A 178 6.38 9.48 3.80
CA VAL A 178 5.96 10.48 2.80
C VAL A 178 6.82 11.74 2.85
N LYS A 179 7.12 12.24 4.06
CA LYS A 179 8.01 13.39 4.28
C LYS A 179 9.39 13.27 3.61
N ARG A 180 9.94 12.06 3.49
CA ARG A 180 11.25 11.82 2.86
C ARG A 180 11.24 12.08 1.37
N PHE A 181 10.05 12.08 0.76
CA PHE A 181 9.83 12.28 -0.66
C PHE A 181 9.30 13.69 -0.98
N SER A 182 8.95 14.49 0.02
CA SER A 182 8.37 15.84 -0.18
C SER A 182 9.19 16.72 -1.11
N ASN A 183 10.52 16.76 -0.94
CA ASN A 183 11.38 17.54 -1.83
C ASN A 183 11.39 17.01 -3.28
N ARG A 184 11.31 15.68 -3.46
CA ARG A 184 11.37 15.04 -4.77
C ARG A 184 10.07 15.25 -5.55
N PHE A 185 8.93 15.23 -4.87
CA PHE A 185 7.61 15.47 -5.45
C PHE A 185 7.14 16.92 -5.32
N ASP A 186 7.97 17.81 -4.77
CA ASP A 186 7.67 19.23 -4.53
C ASP A 186 6.35 19.42 -3.75
N LEU A 187 6.24 18.70 -2.64
CA LEU A 187 5.10 18.76 -1.71
C LEU A 187 5.31 19.89 -0.69
N SER A 188 4.32 20.76 -0.53
CA SER A 188 4.20 21.60 0.66
C SER A 188 3.84 20.75 1.88
N LYS A 189 3.84 21.35 3.08
CA LYS A 189 3.38 20.67 4.30
C LYS A 189 1.94 20.18 4.21
N ASN A 190 1.06 20.92 3.53
CA ASN A 190 -0.33 20.52 3.35
C ASN A 190 -0.45 19.35 2.38
N ASP A 191 0.31 19.37 1.29
CA ASP A 191 0.33 18.26 0.33
C ASP A 191 0.90 17.00 0.99
N GLU A 192 1.99 17.12 1.76
CA GLU A 192 2.60 16.03 2.54
C GLU A 192 1.59 15.37 3.48
N ALA A 193 0.89 16.18 4.30
CA ALA A 193 -0.10 15.66 5.25
C ALA A 193 -1.29 14.99 4.53
N TYR A 194 -1.69 15.49 3.37
CA TYR A 194 -2.78 14.92 2.59
C TYR A 194 -2.38 13.58 1.95
N VAL A 195 -1.20 13.53 1.30
CA VAL A 195 -0.63 12.30 0.74
C VAL A 195 -0.40 11.26 1.83
N GLU A 196 0.13 11.66 2.99
CA GLU A 196 0.32 10.77 4.14
C GLU A 196 -0.99 10.08 4.53
N ARG A 197 -2.10 10.83 4.61
CA ARG A 197 -3.40 10.25 4.97
C ARG A 197 -3.89 9.25 3.93
N ILE A 198 -3.76 9.56 2.64
CA ILE A 198 -4.14 8.61 1.57
C ILE A 198 -3.31 7.32 1.70
N VAL A 199 -1.98 7.44 1.83
CA VAL A 199 -1.08 6.29 2.00
C VAL A 199 -1.39 5.51 3.28
N ARG A 200 -1.69 6.17 4.38
CA ARG A 200 -2.01 5.52 5.66
C ARG A 200 -3.27 4.67 5.59
N TYR A 201 -4.29 5.15 4.88
CA TYR A 201 -5.62 4.54 4.85
C TYR A 201 -5.90 3.74 3.58
N HIS A 202 -4.94 3.57 2.68
CA HIS A 202 -5.17 2.88 1.40
C HIS A 202 -5.63 1.42 1.59
N GLY A 203 -5.10 0.69 2.59
CA GLY A 203 -5.59 -0.65 2.92
C GLY A 203 -6.93 -0.68 3.66
N PHE A 204 -7.31 0.41 4.34
CA PHE A 204 -8.53 0.45 5.17
C PHE A 204 -9.81 0.31 4.34
N ILE A 205 -9.85 0.88 3.13
CA ILE A 205 -11.01 0.72 2.25
C ILE A 205 -11.21 -0.74 1.83
N SER A 206 -10.15 -1.52 1.66
CA SER A 206 -10.28 -2.97 1.39
C SER A 206 -11.03 -3.69 2.51
N GLU A 207 -10.76 -3.34 3.77
CA GLU A 207 -11.49 -3.87 4.93
C GLU A 207 -12.95 -3.40 4.96
N ILE A 208 -13.21 -2.15 4.59
CA ILE A 208 -14.59 -1.65 4.44
C ILE A 208 -15.35 -2.39 3.34
N LEU A 209 -14.70 -2.71 2.21
CA LEU A 209 -15.32 -3.51 1.16
C LEU A 209 -15.67 -4.91 1.65
N ASN A 210 -14.78 -5.57 2.39
CA ASN A 210 -15.05 -6.88 3.00
C ASN A 210 -16.30 -6.80 3.90
N LEU A 211 -16.36 -5.79 4.77
CA LEU A 211 -17.50 -5.58 5.66
C LEU A 211 -18.80 -5.30 4.90
N ILE A 212 -18.78 -4.46 3.86
CA ILE A 212 -19.98 -4.18 3.06
C ILE A 212 -20.46 -5.43 2.31
N ILE A 213 -19.55 -6.21 1.73
CA ILE A 213 -19.88 -7.40 0.96
C ILE A 213 -20.44 -8.51 1.85
N ASP A 214 -19.87 -8.69 3.04
CA ASP A 214 -20.24 -9.78 3.96
C ASP A 214 -21.47 -9.45 4.83
N ASN A 215 -21.96 -8.20 4.82
CA ASN A 215 -23.04 -7.75 5.70
C ASN A 215 -24.19 -7.10 4.93
N SER A 216 -25.39 -7.16 5.52
CA SER A 216 -26.59 -6.58 4.91
C SER A 216 -26.73 -5.06 5.11
N ASN A 217 -25.98 -4.45 6.03
CA ASN A 217 -26.08 -3.01 6.35
C ASN A 217 -24.87 -2.25 5.79
N LYS A 218 -24.86 -2.05 4.48
CA LYS A 218 -23.77 -1.36 3.77
C LYS A 218 -23.64 0.12 4.13
N GLU A 219 -24.75 0.77 4.45
CA GLU A 219 -24.82 2.19 4.80
C GLU A 219 -24.04 2.49 6.08
N LYS A 220 -24.16 1.62 7.09
CA LYS A 220 -23.38 1.73 8.34
C LYS A 220 -21.87 1.73 8.07
N TYR A 221 -21.39 0.84 7.20
CA TYR A 221 -19.96 0.74 6.92
C TYR A 221 -19.46 1.87 6.02
N LEU A 222 -20.32 2.40 5.14
CA LEU A 222 -20.05 3.65 4.43
C LEU A 222 -19.91 4.84 5.40
N GLU A 223 -20.78 4.96 6.40
CA GLU A 223 -20.69 6.00 7.43
C GLU A 223 -19.37 5.88 8.22
N ILE A 224 -19.03 4.68 8.70
CA ILE A 224 -17.75 4.43 9.38
C ILE A 224 -16.56 4.82 8.51
N PHE A 225 -16.60 4.47 7.21
CA PHE A 225 -15.55 4.85 6.28
C PHE A 225 -15.42 6.37 6.16
N GLN A 226 -16.52 7.06 5.92
CA GLN A 226 -16.56 8.52 5.78
C GLN A 226 -16.09 9.23 7.05
N ASP A 227 -16.55 8.81 8.21
CA ASP A 227 -16.17 9.41 9.51
C ASP A 227 -14.69 9.18 9.84
N THR A 228 -14.13 8.04 9.41
CA THR A 228 -12.73 7.69 9.66
C THR A 228 -11.78 8.45 8.74
N VAL A 229 -12.07 8.49 7.44
CA VAL A 229 -11.12 9.00 6.44
C VAL A 229 -11.42 10.44 6.03
N GLY A 230 -12.65 10.91 6.20
CA GLY A 230 -13.07 12.29 5.92
C GLY A 230 -12.89 12.68 4.45
N ASP A 231 -12.22 13.81 4.23
CA ASP A 231 -12.07 14.48 2.95
C ASP A 231 -11.16 13.79 1.92
N ILE A 232 -10.59 12.62 2.24
CA ILE A 232 -9.82 11.77 1.30
C ILE A 232 -10.62 10.54 0.81
N ALA A 233 -11.91 10.43 1.16
CA ALA A 233 -12.72 9.25 0.86
C ALA A 233 -12.76 8.92 -0.64
N ILE A 234 -12.91 9.94 -1.50
CA ILE A 234 -12.95 9.75 -2.96
C ILE A 234 -11.61 9.23 -3.47
N GLU A 235 -10.49 9.81 -3.02
CA GLU A 235 -9.15 9.38 -3.41
C GLU A 235 -8.88 7.92 -3.03
N LEU A 236 -9.35 7.48 -1.86
CA LEU A 236 -9.22 6.08 -1.43
C LEU A 236 -10.06 5.13 -2.31
N VAL A 237 -11.27 5.53 -2.72
CA VAL A 237 -12.11 4.75 -3.65
C VAL A 237 -11.44 4.63 -5.02
N LEU A 238 -10.90 5.73 -5.55
CA LEU A 238 -10.20 5.74 -6.84
C LEU A 238 -8.90 4.91 -6.78
N LEU A 239 -8.14 5.03 -5.69
CA LEU A 239 -6.92 4.26 -5.47
C LEU A 239 -7.23 2.78 -5.34
N MET A 240 -8.24 2.38 -4.56
CA MET A 240 -8.63 0.98 -4.43
C MET A 240 -9.10 0.39 -5.76
N HIS A 241 -9.83 1.15 -6.57
CA HIS A 241 -10.20 0.69 -7.91
C HIS A 241 -8.96 0.45 -8.77
N ALA A 242 -8.01 1.39 -8.77
CA ALA A 242 -6.73 1.22 -9.44
C ALA A 242 -5.93 0.01 -8.92
N ASP A 243 -5.98 -0.23 -7.60
CA ASP A 243 -5.29 -1.34 -6.92
C ASP A 243 -5.88 -2.69 -7.33
N MET A 244 -7.22 -2.79 -7.39
CA MET A 244 -7.91 -3.97 -7.92
C MET A 244 -7.47 -4.30 -9.36
N LEU A 245 -7.35 -3.29 -10.22
CA LEU A 245 -6.89 -3.45 -11.61
C LEU A 245 -5.42 -3.90 -11.70
N GLY A 246 -4.60 -3.63 -10.69
CA GLY A 246 -3.21 -4.08 -10.58
C GLY A 246 -3.02 -5.41 -9.83
N SER A 247 -4.08 -5.96 -9.25
CA SER A 247 -4.06 -7.22 -8.50
C SER A 247 -4.27 -8.44 -9.41
N ASP A 248 -3.99 -9.64 -8.89
CA ASP A 248 -4.27 -10.89 -9.61
C ASP A 248 -5.72 -11.39 -9.40
N LEU A 249 -6.54 -10.65 -8.63
CA LEU A 249 -7.83 -11.13 -8.15
C LEU A 249 -8.84 -11.38 -9.27
N GLU A 250 -8.86 -10.55 -10.33
CA GLU A 250 -9.78 -10.78 -11.45
C GLU A 250 -9.58 -12.16 -12.08
N ALA A 251 -8.32 -12.59 -12.18
CA ALA A 251 -7.95 -13.88 -12.75
C ALA A 251 -8.16 -15.04 -11.76
N SER A 252 -7.90 -14.82 -10.46
CA SER A 252 -7.96 -15.88 -9.44
C SER A 252 -9.37 -16.09 -8.86
N ASP A 253 -10.13 -15.02 -8.65
CA ASP A 253 -11.52 -15.04 -8.17
C ASP A 253 -12.33 -13.88 -8.78
N LYS A 254 -12.81 -14.13 -10.00
CA LYS A 254 -13.62 -13.15 -10.76
C LYS A 254 -14.85 -12.67 -10.01
N LYS A 255 -15.48 -13.50 -9.17
CA LYS A 255 -16.66 -13.10 -8.40
C LYS A 255 -16.27 -12.09 -7.33
N ALA A 256 -15.25 -12.42 -6.53
CA ALA A 256 -14.76 -11.52 -5.48
C ALA A 256 -14.28 -10.18 -6.05
N TYR A 257 -13.64 -10.20 -7.22
CA TYR A 257 -13.28 -9.00 -7.97
C TYR A 257 -14.51 -8.18 -8.38
N THR A 258 -15.48 -8.81 -9.05
CA THR A 258 -16.69 -8.14 -9.54
C THR A 258 -17.50 -7.53 -8.38
N ASP A 259 -17.65 -8.23 -7.27
CA ASP A 259 -18.37 -7.73 -6.09
C ASP A 259 -17.69 -6.46 -5.52
N ARG A 260 -16.35 -6.41 -5.51
CA ARG A 260 -15.57 -5.24 -5.07
C ARG A 260 -15.71 -4.07 -6.02
N ILE A 261 -15.59 -4.28 -7.33
CA ILE A 261 -15.76 -3.21 -8.33
C ILE A 261 -17.18 -2.62 -8.27
N ASN A 262 -18.20 -3.46 -8.11
CA ASN A 262 -19.59 -3.00 -7.96
C ASN A 262 -19.78 -2.21 -6.66
N THR A 263 -19.18 -2.67 -5.56
CA THR A 263 -19.24 -1.98 -4.27
C THR A 263 -18.51 -0.64 -4.31
N LEU A 264 -17.32 -0.57 -4.93
CA LEU A 264 -16.58 0.68 -5.13
C LEU A 264 -17.39 1.69 -5.97
N SER A 265 -18.03 1.23 -7.04
CA SER A 265 -18.92 2.08 -7.86
C SER A 265 -20.08 2.63 -7.03
N TRP A 266 -20.74 1.78 -6.23
CA TRP A 266 -21.81 2.22 -5.33
C TRP A 266 -21.31 3.23 -4.29
N ILE A 267 -20.15 3.00 -3.66
CA ILE A 267 -19.57 3.97 -2.71
C ILE A 267 -19.32 5.30 -3.42
N LEU A 268 -18.70 5.29 -4.60
CA LEU A 268 -18.43 6.51 -5.35
C LEU A 268 -19.72 7.29 -5.65
N ASP A 269 -20.78 6.61 -6.11
CA ASP A 269 -22.08 7.26 -6.35
C ASP A 269 -22.59 7.96 -5.08
N GLN A 270 -22.57 7.28 -3.93
CA GLN A 270 -23.00 7.85 -2.65
C GLN A 270 -22.10 9.01 -2.17
N LEU A 271 -20.80 8.97 -2.45
CA LEU A 271 -19.90 10.08 -2.16
C LEU A 271 -20.20 11.30 -3.05
N MET A 272 -20.53 11.06 -4.31
CA MET A 272 -20.76 12.11 -5.31
C MET A 272 -22.12 12.80 -5.14
N GLU A 273 -23.15 12.12 -4.65
CA GLU A 273 -24.45 12.72 -4.30
C GLU A 273 -24.31 13.91 -3.34
N LYS A 274 -23.27 13.95 -2.50
CA LYS A 274 -23.00 15.08 -1.59
C LYS A 274 -22.49 16.34 -2.30
N TYR A 275 -22.13 16.24 -3.58
CA TYR A 275 -21.55 17.32 -4.38
C TYR A 275 -22.47 17.77 -5.53
N GLU A 276 -23.61 17.11 -5.73
CA GLU A 276 -24.71 17.55 -6.62
C GLU A 276 -25.46 18.75 -6.02
#